data_AF-A0A522AUN0-F1
#
_entry.id   AF-A0A522AUN0-F1
#
_cell.length_a   1.000
_cell.length_b   1.000
_cell.length_c   1.000
_cell.angle_alpha   90.00
_cell.angle_beta   90.00
_cell.angle_gamma   90.00
#
_symmetry.space_group_name_H-M   'P 1'
#
loop_
_entity.id
_entity.type
_entity.pdbx_description
1 polymer ?
#
loop_
_entity_poly.entity_id
_entity_poly.type
_entity_poly.pdbx_seq_one_letter_code
_entity_poly.pdbx_strand_id
1 'polypeptide(L)'
;MGRSLQVVNPLIPGGNIAAYVNSVSAISVLSAEQERELAERLYHHNDLDAARDLVLSHLRFVVHIARSYSGYGLPLADIVQEGNVGLMKAVKRFDPS
;
A
#
# COMPACT_ATOMS: atom_id res chain seq x y z
N MET A 1 19.05 21.75 -12.80
CA MET A 1 19.45 20.54 -12.04
C MET A 1 18.34 19.51 -12.18
N GLY A 2 18.46 18.62 -13.16
CA GLY A 2 17.48 17.56 -13.39
C GLY A 2 17.57 16.56 -12.25
N ARG A 3 16.53 16.49 -11.42
CA ARG A 3 16.36 15.42 -10.45
C ARG A 3 16.01 14.18 -11.26
N SER A 4 17.04 13.52 -11.77
CA SER A 4 16.97 12.20 -12.38
C SER A 4 16.11 11.32 -11.48
N LEU A 5 15.00 10.85 -12.03
CA LEU A 5 14.08 9.90 -11.44
C LEU A 5 14.92 8.79 -10.80
N GLN A 6 15.05 8.83 -9.47
CA GLN A 6 15.46 7.65 -8.74
C GLN A 6 14.37 6.64 -9.05
N VAL A 7 14.72 5.67 -9.88
CA VAL A 7 13.88 4.53 -10.21
C VAL A 7 13.43 3.95 -8.88
N VAL A 8 12.18 4.22 -8.52
CA VAL A 8 11.56 3.73 -7.30
C VAL A 8 11.31 2.25 -7.53
N ASN A 9 12.33 1.42 -7.30
CA ASN A 9 12.15 -0.02 -7.23
C ASN A 9 13.25 -0.66 -6.37
N PRO A 10 12.91 -1.64 -5.50
CA PRO A 10 11.73 -2.47 -5.63
C PRO A 10 10.67 -2.12 -4.59
N LEU A 11 9.52 -1.61 -5.04
CA LEU A 11 8.25 -1.80 -4.34
C LEU A 11 7.76 -3.26 -4.46
N ILE A 12 8.68 -4.20 -4.72
CA ILE A 12 8.43 -5.62 -4.94
C ILE A 12 8.96 -6.38 -3.72
N PRO A 13 8.08 -6.93 -2.87
CA PRO A 13 8.48 -7.64 -1.66
C PRO A 13 9.41 -8.83 -1.91
N GLY A 14 9.26 -9.52 -3.05
CA GLY A 14 9.98 -10.76 -3.36
C GLY A 14 11.47 -10.61 -3.68
N GLY A 15 11.96 -9.41 -4.02
CA GLY A 15 13.38 -9.19 -4.33
C GLY A 15 14.22 -8.87 -3.09
N ASN A 16 13.79 -7.87 -2.32
CA ASN A 16 14.42 -7.49 -1.06
C ASN A 16 13.34 -6.93 -0.12
N ILE A 17 12.88 -7.78 0.79
CA ILE A 17 11.82 -7.42 1.74
C ILE A 17 12.23 -6.27 2.66
N ALA A 18 13.51 -6.16 3.04
CA ALA A 18 13.97 -5.08 3.90
C ALA A 18 13.91 -3.73 3.17
N ALA A 19 14.34 -3.70 1.90
CA ALA A 19 14.22 -2.50 1.06
C ALA A 19 12.76 -2.10 0.86
N TYR A 20 11.88 -3.07 0.56
CA TYR A 20 10.44 -2.83 0.43
C TYR A 20 9.85 -2.19 1.68
N VAL A 21 10.13 -2.79 2.86
CA VAL A 21 9.64 -2.29 4.14
C VAL A 21 10.10 -0.85 4.41
N ASN A 22 11.37 -0.55 4.11
CA ASN A 22 11.90 0.81 4.25
C ASN A 22 11.18 1.79 3.32
N SER A 23 10.95 1.41 2.07
CA SER A 23 10.25 2.25 1.09
C SER A 23 8.82 2.56 1.51
N VAL A 24 8.04 1.56 1.95
CA VAL A 24 6.63 1.78 2.33
C VAL A 24 6.49 2.52 3.67
N SER A 25 7.49 2.43 4.54
CA SER A 25 7.51 3.18 5.81
C SER A 25 7.71 4.68 5.58
N ALA A 26 8.33 5.08 4.47
CA ALA A 26 8.58 6.47 4.10
C ALA A 26 7.39 7.16 3.43
N ILE A 27 6.35 6.42 3.06
CA ILE A 27 5.11 7.00 2.51
C ILE A 27 4.44 7.85 3.60
N SER A 28 3.77 8.94 3.24
CA SER A 28 3.00 9.75 4.19
C SER A 28 1.69 9.06 4.60
N VAL A 29 1.28 9.21 5.85
CA VAL A 29 -0.04 8.73 6.31
C VAL A 29 -1.07 9.77 5.89
N LEU A 30 -2.25 9.33 5.46
CA LEU A 30 -3.38 10.21 5.19
C LEU A 30 -4.04 10.63 6.50
N SER A 31 -4.55 11.85 6.57
CA SER A 31 -5.55 12.20 7.58
C SER A 31 -6.88 11.52 7.26
N ALA A 32 -7.76 11.39 8.26
CA ALA A 32 -9.11 10.84 8.04
C ALA A 32 -9.92 11.63 6.99
N GLU A 33 -9.69 12.94 6.89
CA GLU A 33 -10.33 13.79 5.89
C GLU A 33 -9.80 13.49 4.48
N GLN A 34 -8.48 13.36 4.33
CA GLN A 34 -7.86 13.00 3.04
C GLN A 34 -8.29 11.60 2.58
N GLU A 35 -8.36 10.65 3.51
CA GLU A 35 -8.83 9.30 3.21
C GLU A 35 -10.28 9.30 2.71
N ARG A 36 -11.16 10.07 3.37
CA ARG A 36 -12.55 10.23 2.93
C ARG A 36 -12.63 10.87 1.55
N GLU A 37 -11.91 11.96 1.31
CA GLU A 37 -11.91 12.65 0.01
C GLU A 37 -11.48 11.71 -1.13
N LEU A 38 -10.40 10.94 -0.92
CA LEU A 38 -9.93 9.97 -1.92
C LEU A 38 -10.93 8.83 -2.10
N ALA A 39 -11.55 8.35 -1.02
CA ALA A 39 -12.54 7.29 -1.10
C ALA A 39 -13.81 7.75 -1.85
N GLU A 40 -14.31 8.96 -1.58
CA GLU A 40 -15.44 9.57 -2.29
C GLU A 40 -15.13 9.74 -3.78
N ARG A 41 -13.93 10.25 -4.13
CA ARG A 41 -13.48 10.37 -5.51
C ARG A 41 -13.43 9.02 -6.23
N LEU A 42 -12.87 8.01 -5.57
CA LEU A 42 -12.86 6.64 -6.12
C LEU A 42 -14.30 6.12 -6.32
N TYR A 43 -15.16 6.27 -5.31
CA TYR A 43 -16.51 5.71 -5.34
C TYR A 43 -17.41 6.37 -6.39
N HIS A 44 -17.42 7.71 -6.46
CA HIS A 44 -18.30 8.46 -7.35
C HIS A 44 -17.77 8.63 -8.78
N HIS A 45 -16.44 8.64 -8.94
CA HIS A 45 -15.81 8.97 -10.23
C HIS A 45 -14.91 7.86 -10.77
N ASN A 46 -14.78 6.73 -10.07
CA ASN A 46 -13.87 5.63 -10.43
C ASN A 46 -12.43 6.14 -10.64
N ASP A 47 -12.02 7.11 -9.81
CA ASP A 47 -10.72 7.78 -9.88
C ASP A 47 -9.58 6.82 -9.51
N LEU A 48 -8.82 6.39 -10.51
CA LEU A 48 -7.73 5.43 -10.34
C LEU A 48 -6.52 6.03 -9.62
N ASP A 49 -6.31 7.34 -9.69
CA ASP A 49 -5.25 8.00 -8.94
C ASP A 49 -5.62 8.04 -7.45
N ALA A 50 -6.89 8.26 -7.13
CA ALA A 50 -7.39 8.15 -5.77
C ALA A 50 -7.24 6.73 -5.21
N ALA A 51 -7.58 5.70 -6.01
CA ALA A 51 -7.32 4.30 -5.63
C ALA A 51 -5.83 4.03 -5.37
N ARG A 52 -4.95 4.54 -6.24
CA ARG A 52 -3.51 4.39 -6.10
C ARG A 52 -3.01 5.02 -4.80
N ASP A 53 -3.44 6.22 -4.47
CA ASP A 53 -3.01 6.93 -3.27
C ASP A 53 -3.54 6.29 -1.97
N LEU A 54 -4.78 5.78 -2.01
CA LEU A 54 -5.33 4.94 -0.93
C LEU A 54 -4.50 3.66 -0.74
N VAL A 55 -4.18 2.93 -1.81
CA VAL A 55 -3.35 1.72 -1.70
C VAL A 55 -1.96 2.04 -1.15
N LEU A 56 -1.27 3.04 -1.71
CA LEU A 56 0.10 3.39 -1.32
C LEU A 56 0.21 3.79 0.16
N SER A 57 -0.72 4.62 0.64
CA SER A 57 -0.71 5.10 2.03
C SER A 57 -0.88 3.98 3.07
N HIS A 58 -1.54 2.88 2.67
CA HIS A 58 -1.84 1.72 3.51
C HIS A 58 -0.85 0.55 3.40
N LEU A 59 0.15 0.60 2.51
CA LEU A 59 1.13 -0.49 2.37
C LEU A 59 1.91 -0.76 3.67
N ARG A 60 2.19 0.28 4.49
CA ARG A 60 2.85 0.09 5.79
C ARG A 60 1.99 -0.74 6.75
N PHE A 61 0.66 -0.61 6.65
CA PHE A 61 -0.29 -1.32 7.50
C PHE A 61 -0.31 -2.80 7.11
N VAL A 62 -0.26 -3.10 5.81
CA VAL A 62 -0.09 -4.49 5.33
C VAL A 62 1.17 -5.12 5.91
N VAL A 63 2.31 -4.42 5.91
CA VAL A 63 3.56 -4.92 6.52
C VAL A 63 3.40 -5.15 8.03
N HIS A 64 2.73 -4.23 8.73
CA HIS A 64 2.48 -4.36 10.16
C HIS A 64 1.67 -5.62 10.47
N ILE A 65 0.57 -5.85 9.74
CA ILE A 65 -0.25 -7.06 9.89
C ILE A 65 0.53 -8.31 9.48
N ALA A 66 1.23 -8.31 8.34
CA ALA A 66 1.99 -9.47 7.89
C ALA A 66 3.05 -9.95 8.91
N ARG A 67 3.65 -9.02 9.65
CA ARG A 67 4.62 -9.35 10.71
C ARG A 67 4.01 -10.17 11.85
N SER A 68 2.72 -10.04 12.16
CA SER A 68 2.07 -10.86 13.20
C SER A 68 1.93 -12.34 12.80
N TYR A 69 2.04 -12.64 11.51
CA TYR A 69 2.05 -14.00 10.96
C TYR A 69 3.47 -14.57 10.80
N SER A 70 4.50 -13.89 11.33
CA SER A 70 5.85 -14.44 11.39
C SER A 70 5.88 -15.71 12.24
N GLY A 71 6.60 -16.74 11.79
CA GLY A 71 6.73 -18.01 12.51
C GLY A 71 5.74 -19.11 12.11
N TYR A 72 4.77 -18.81 11.23
CA TYR A 72 3.85 -19.81 10.66
C TYR A 72 4.43 -20.57 9.44
N GLY A 73 5.74 -20.49 9.21
CA GLY A 73 6.44 -21.20 8.14
C GLY A 73 6.37 -20.57 6.75
N LEU A 74 5.68 -19.44 6.58
CA LEU A 74 5.64 -18.69 5.32
C LEU A 74 6.66 -17.55 5.30
N PRO A 75 7.36 -17.31 4.18
CA PRO A 75 8.20 -16.12 4.01
C PRO A 75 7.38 -14.83 4.14
N LEU A 76 7.90 -13.85 4.88
CA LEU A 76 7.22 -12.55 5.08
C LEU A 76 6.86 -11.87 3.75
N ALA A 77 7.72 -11.99 2.73
CA ALA A 77 7.46 -11.43 1.42
C ALA A 77 6.18 -11.96 0.78
N ASP A 78 5.87 -13.25 0.96
CA ASP A 78 4.68 -13.89 0.38
C ASP A 78 3.41 -13.42 1.10
N ILE A 79 3.47 -13.34 2.44
CA ILE A 79 2.36 -12.83 3.26
C ILE A 79 2.07 -11.36 2.90
N VAL A 80 3.11 -10.55 2.72
CA VAL A 80 2.98 -9.14 2.31
C VAL A 80 2.37 -9.04 0.90
N GLN A 81 2.76 -9.91 -0.04
CA GLN A 81 2.18 -9.90 -1.38
C GLN A 81 0.69 -10.23 -1.36
N GLU A 82 0.28 -11.28 -0.65
CA GLU A 82 -1.13 -11.63 -0.48
C GLU A 82 -1.90 -10.52 0.24
N GLY A 83 -1.30 -9.91 1.26
CA GLY A 83 -1.86 -8.76 1.97
C GLY A 83 -2.08 -7.55 1.05
N ASN A 84 -1.13 -7.25 0.16
CA ASN A 84 -1.26 -6.18 -0.81
C ASN A 84 -2.41 -6.47 -1.81
N VAL A 85 -2.56 -7.72 -2.24
CA VAL A 85 -3.71 -8.14 -3.07
C VAL A 85 -5.03 -7.97 -2.32
N GLY A 86 -5.07 -8.34 -1.04
CA GLY A 86 -6.20 -8.09 -0.16
C GLY A 86 -6.55 -6.60 -0.06
N LEU A 87 -5.55 -5.75 0.15
CA LEU A 87 -5.70 -4.29 0.21
C LEU A 87 -6.28 -3.73 -1.10
N MET A 88 -5.76 -4.12 -2.26
CA MET A 88 -6.30 -3.68 -3.55
C MET A 88 -7.78 -4.06 -3.72
N LYS A 89 -8.16 -5.26 -3.28
CA LYS A 89 -9.57 -5.71 -3.30
C LYS A 89 -10.43 -4.92 -2.31
N ALA A 90 -9.89 -4.58 -1.14
CA ALA A 90 -10.56 -3.78 -0.13
C ALA A 90 -10.84 -2.35 -0.64
N VAL A 91 -9.81 -1.68 -1.16
CA VAL A 91 -9.93 -0.32 -1.73
C VAL A 91 -10.96 -0.29 -2.86
N LYS A 92 -10.94 -1.29 -3.77
CA LYS A 92 -11.91 -1.38 -4.87
C LYS A 92 -13.37 -1.54 -4.40
N ARG A 93 -13.60 -2.08 -3.21
CA ARG A 93 -14.94 -2.40 -2.68
C ARG A 93 -15.39 -1.48 -1.55
N PHE A 94 -14.54 -0.53 -1.17
CA PHE A 94 -14.82 0.36 -0.04
C PHE A 94 -15.93 1.34 -0.41
N ASP A 95 -16.89 1.50 0.50
CA ASP A 95 -17.99 2.45 0.39
C ASP A 95 -17.79 3.56 1.44
N PRO A 96 -17.60 4.83 1.02
CA PRO A 96 -17.39 5.96 1.93
C PRO A 96 -18.69 6.61 2.43
N SER A 97 -19.86 6.13 2.01
CA SER A 97 -21.18 6.73 2.33
C SER A 97 -21.72 6.44 3.73
#